data_AF-A0A3D0W267-F1
#
_entry.id   AF-A0A3D0W267-F1
#
_cell.length_a   1.000
_cell.length_b   1.000
_cell.length_c   1.000
_cell.angle_alpha   90.00
_cell.angle_beta   90.00
_cell.angle_gamma   90.00
#
_symmetry.space_group_name_H-M   'P 1'
#
loop_
_entity.id
_entity.type
_entity.pdbx_description
1 polymer ?
#
loop_
_entity_poly.entity_id
_entity_poly.type
_entity_poly.pdbx_seq_one_letter_code
_entity_poly.pdbx_strand_id
1 'polypeptide(L)'
;MIQYLFVHLFYGKRRIFLYLSLIIIPVFIYMLSISGVSMNQELLFHEDYQLYYEEMAQKSLHLLIPFFIVLITMDHDQSFLKPMIAYFEKLKVITSKFALYIIILTWFYLMVFILYHVIPCIFTSYYQVNTFSIPYFFNIFLDGIILMIIILTFIKDRQKAFSVVFALLYILFSLYQEDQESILIFYIIPLYFPSISSFSLAIPYKMCYIFLGLVLSIKKMLYEEI
;
A
#
# COMPACT_ATOMS: atom_id res chain seq x y z
N MET A 1 -18.61 -1.73 -16.60
CA MET A 1 -18.05 -0.40 -16.24
C MET A 1 -16.63 -0.49 -15.70
N ILE A 2 -16.36 -1.39 -14.75
CA ILE A 2 -14.99 -1.68 -14.27
C ILE A 2 -14.04 -2.00 -15.43
N GLN A 3 -14.47 -2.80 -16.40
CA GLN A 3 -13.67 -3.09 -17.61
C GLN A 3 -13.29 -1.83 -18.42
N TYR A 4 -14.23 -0.89 -18.63
CA TYR A 4 -13.94 0.36 -19.34
C TYR A 4 -12.97 1.25 -18.55
N LEU A 5 -13.19 1.38 -17.23
CA LEU A 5 -12.27 2.10 -16.35
C LEU A 5 -10.88 1.46 -16.36
N PHE A 6 -10.81 0.13 -16.34
CA PHE A 6 -9.55 -0.63 -16.36
C PHE A 6 -8.78 -0.38 -17.65
N VAL A 7 -9.44 -0.49 -18.82
CA VAL A 7 -8.80 -0.24 -20.12
C VAL A 7 -8.21 1.17 -20.18
N HIS A 8 -8.94 2.19 -19.71
CA HIS A 8 -8.47 3.57 -19.73
C HIS A 8 -7.40 3.88 -18.68
N LEU A 9 -7.49 3.30 -17.48
CA LEU A 9 -6.51 3.50 -16.42
C LEU A 9 -5.16 2.89 -16.78
N PHE A 10 -5.17 1.74 -17.45
CA PHE A 10 -3.97 1.08 -17.96
C PHE A 10 -3.62 1.50 -19.39
N TYR A 11 -4.21 2.51 -20.03
CA TYR A 11 -3.78 2.91 -21.37
C TYR A 11 -2.54 3.82 -21.36
N GLY A 12 -1.60 3.62 -22.28
CA GLY A 12 -0.45 4.51 -22.51
C GLY A 12 0.75 4.36 -21.55
N LYS A 13 1.44 5.46 -21.26
CA LYS A 13 2.71 5.53 -20.50
C LYS A 13 2.60 5.01 -19.04
N ARG A 14 1.40 4.79 -18.53
CA ARG A 14 1.14 4.36 -17.14
C ARG A 14 1.44 2.90 -16.86
N ARG A 15 1.28 2.02 -17.86
CA ARG A 15 1.72 0.61 -17.73
C ARG A 15 3.19 0.53 -17.41
N ILE A 16 3.98 1.44 -17.98
CA ILE A 16 5.42 1.49 -17.78
C ILE A 16 5.72 1.70 -16.30
N PHE A 17 5.06 2.65 -15.62
CA PHE A 17 5.27 2.88 -14.18
C PHE A 17 4.89 1.67 -13.31
N LEU A 18 3.79 0.98 -13.63
CA LEU A 18 3.39 -0.24 -12.91
C LEU A 18 4.34 -1.41 -13.17
N TYR A 19 4.88 -1.54 -14.39
CA TYR A 19 5.91 -2.53 -14.67
C TYR A 19 7.23 -2.17 -13.98
N LEU A 20 7.57 -0.88 -13.92
CA LEU A 20 8.76 -0.39 -13.24
C LEU A 20 8.67 -0.67 -11.73
N SER A 21 7.52 -0.44 -11.10
CA SER A 21 7.31 -0.81 -9.69
C SER A 21 7.43 -2.31 -9.46
N LEU A 22 6.86 -3.12 -10.35
CA LEU A 22 6.96 -4.58 -10.29
C LEU A 22 8.38 -5.11 -10.53
N ILE A 23 9.28 -4.34 -11.14
CA ILE A 23 10.69 -4.71 -11.31
C ILE A 23 11.53 -4.22 -10.13
N ILE A 24 11.29 -3.00 -9.64
CA ILE A 24 12.05 -2.42 -8.52
C ILE A 24 11.89 -3.26 -7.26
N ILE A 25 10.65 -3.64 -6.92
CA ILE A 25 10.35 -4.38 -5.69
C ILE A 25 11.13 -5.70 -5.60
N PRO A 26 11.10 -6.62 -6.59
CA PRO A 26 11.84 -7.87 -6.50
C PRO A 26 13.35 -7.65 -6.51
N VAL A 27 13.88 -6.69 -7.27
CA VAL A 27 15.31 -6.36 -7.26
C VAL A 27 15.73 -5.89 -5.86
N PHE A 28 14.90 -5.06 -5.23
CA PHE A 28 15.17 -4.53 -3.91
C PHE A 28 15.09 -5.62 -2.82
N ILE A 29 14.06 -6.47 -2.87
CA ILE A 29 13.94 -7.64 -1.96
C ILE A 29 15.13 -8.59 -2.13
N TYR A 30 15.56 -8.84 -3.37
CA TYR A 30 16.71 -9.67 -3.65
C TYR A 30 17.99 -9.09 -3.03
N MET A 31 18.23 -7.79 -3.21
CA MET A 31 19.40 -7.12 -2.62
C MET A 31 19.43 -7.22 -1.09
N LEU A 32 18.27 -7.17 -0.43
CA LEU A 32 18.17 -7.33 1.02
C LEU A 32 18.38 -8.77 1.50
N SER A 33 18.09 -9.76 0.65
CA SER A 33 18.26 -11.18 1.00
C SER A 33 19.72 -11.64 0.95
N ILE A 34 20.62 -10.89 0.34
CA ILE A 34 22.03 -11.29 0.22
C ILE A 34 22.75 -11.01 1.55
N SER A 35 23.17 -12.08 2.24
CA SER A 35 23.99 -11.98 3.46
C SER A 35 25.46 -11.63 3.15
N GLY A 36 25.97 -12.05 1.98
CA GLY A 36 27.39 -11.97 1.62
C GLY A 36 28.29 -13.00 2.34
N VAL A 37 27.69 -13.96 3.06
CA VAL A 37 28.36 -14.93 3.91
C VAL A 37 28.33 -16.33 3.27
N SER A 38 29.25 -17.22 3.67
CA SER A 38 29.25 -18.60 3.18
C SER A 38 28.00 -19.37 3.61
N MET A 39 27.50 -20.26 2.74
CA MET A 39 26.28 -21.07 2.99
C MET A 39 26.33 -21.85 4.32
N ASN A 40 27.51 -22.34 4.72
CA ASN A 40 27.66 -23.09 5.97
C ASN A 40 27.39 -22.23 7.21
N GLN A 41 27.75 -20.95 7.16
CA GLN A 41 27.49 -20.01 8.26
C GLN A 41 26.03 -19.55 8.26
N GLU A 42 25.41 -19.41 7.09
CA GLU A 42 23.97 -19.13 6.98
C GLU A 42 23.14 -20.23 7.63
N LEU A 43 23.48 -21.50 7.39
CA LEU A 43 22.77 -22.63 7.99
C LEU A 43 22.98 -22.73 9.51
N LEU A 44 24.17 -22.39 9.99
CA LEU A 44 24.51 -22.45 11.42
C LEU A 44 23.74 -21.40 12.23
N PHE A 45 23.57 -20.19 11.68
CA PHE A 45 22.89 -19.05 12.32
C PHE A 45 21.60 -18.65 11.58
N HIS A 46 20.85 -19.64 11.09
CA HIS A 46 19.71 -19.40 10.21
C HIS A 46 18.61 -18.51 10.83
N GLU A 47 18.34 -18.66 12.13
CA GLU A 47 17.33 -17.86 12.84
C GLU A 47 17.70 -16.37 12.87
N ASP A 48 18.97 -16.04 13.14
CA ASP A 48 19.44 -14.66 13.21
C ASP A 48 19.38 -13.97 11.84
N TYR A 49 19.79 -14.67 10.77
CA TYR A 49 19.71 -14.14 9.42
C TYR A 49 18.27 -13.99 8.92
N GLN A 50 17.38 -14.92 9.31
CA GLN A 50 15.96 -14.81 9.00
C GLN A 50 15.35 -13.59 9.69
N LEU A 51 15.57 -13.40 10.99
CA LEU A 51 15.07 -12.24 11.73
C LEU A 51 15.61 -10.92 11.14
N TYR A 52 16.90 -10.87 10.86
CA TYR A 52 17.52 -9.70 10.22
C TYR A 52 16.86 -9.36 8.89
N TYR A 53 16.67 -10.37 8.03
CA TYR A 53 15.99 -10.20 6.75
C TYR A 53 14.55 -9.69 6.94
N GLU A 54 13.78 -10.33 7.83
CA GLU A 54 12.39 -9.97 8.06
C GLU A 54 12.25 -8.53 8.56
N GLU A 55 13.06 -8.10 9.54
CA GLU A 55 13.03 -6.73 10.05
C GLU A 55 13.43 -5.70 8.98
N MET A 56 14.52 -5.95 8.25
CA MET A 56 14.98 -5.02 7.21
C MET A 56 14.02 -4.95 6.03
N ALA A 57 13.50 -6.08 5.58
CA ALA A 57 12.52 -6.14 4.51
C ALA A 57 11.19 -5.49 4.92
N GLN A 58 10.74 -5.68 6.17
CA GLN A 58 9.55 -5.00 6.68
C GLN A 58 9.75 -3.47 6.74
N LYS A 59 10.79 -2.98 7.42
CA LYS A 59 11.03 -1.53 7.51
C LYS A 59 11.14 -0.87 6.14
N SER A 60 11.84 -1.50 5.21
CA SER A 60 12.00 -0.96 3.86
C SER A 60 10.71 -1.00 3.02
N LEU A 61 9.93 -2.09 3.10
CA LEU A 61 8.62 -2.15 2.45
C LEU A 61 7.65 -1.12 3.04
N HIS A 62 7.67 -0.89 4.35
CA HIS A 62 6.86 0.12 5.01
C HIS A 62 7.16 1.54 4.46
N LEU A 63 8.41 1.81 4.07
CA LEU A 63 8.81 3.07 3.44
C LEU A 63 8.42 3.16 1.96
N LEU A 64 8.52 2.06 1.20
CA LEU A 64 8.29 2.06 -0.25
C LEU A 64 6.82 1.99 -0.64
N ILE A 65 6.01 1.24 0.12
CA ILE A 65 4.60 0.98 -0.19
C ILE A 65 3.75 2.27 -0.33
N PRO A 66 3.88 3.28 0.56
CA PRO A 66 3.15 4.55 0.42
C PRO A 66 3.37 5.24 -0.93
N PHE A 67 4.60 5.21 -1.44
CA PHE A 67 4.92 5.78 -2.76
C PHE A 67 4.26 4.99 -3.89
N PHE A 68 4.23 3.66 -3.81
CA PHE A 68 3.53 2.85 -4.81
C PHE A 68 2.03 3.11 -4.81
N ILE A 69 1.41 3.24 -3.64
CA ILE A 69 -0.01 3.60 -3.53
C ILE A 69 -0.28 4.95 -4.15
N VAL A 70 0.57 5.95 -3.86
CA VAL A 70 0.49 7.27 -4.49
C VAL A 70 0.61 7.16 -6.02
N LEU A 71 1.60 6.42 -6.53
CA LEU A 71 1.78 6.26 -7.97
C LEU A 71 0.57 5.61 -8.65
N ILE A 72 -0.04 4.61 -8.01
CA ILE A 72 -1.26 3.96 -8.51
C ILE A 72 -2.45 4.95 -8.55
N THR A 73 -2.54 5.83 -7.57
CA THR A 73 -3.72 6.69 -7.33
C THR A 73 -3.57 8.13 -7.85
N MET A 74 -2.37 8.58 -8.21
CA MET A 74 -2.07 9.96 -8.60
C MET A 74 -2.92 10.46 -9.78
N ASP A 75 -3.24 9.58 -10.72
CA ASP A 75 -3.99 9.89 -11.94
C ASP A 75 -5.47 9.49 -11.85
N HIS A 76 -6.07 9.50 -10.67
CA HIS A 76 -7.46 9.05 -10.50
C HIS A 76 -8.52 10.01 -11.03
N ASP A 77 -8.21 11.30 -11.18
CA ASP A 77 -9.15 12.32 -11.64
C ASP A 77 -8.87 12.63 -13.13
N GLN A 78 -9.47 11.86 -14.04
CA GLN A 78 -9.20 11.96 -15.48
C GLN A 78 -10.38 12.52 -16.25
N SER A 79 -10.08 13.26 -17.32
CA SER A 79 -11.09 13.86 -18.21
C SER A 79 -12.08 12.86 -18.80
N PHE A 80 -11.69 11.60 -19.02
CA PHE A 80 -12.58 10.56 -19.53
C PHE A 80 -13.72 10.18 -18.56
N LEU A 81 -13.58 10.48 -17.26
CA LEU A 81 -14.63 10.20 -16.28
C LEU A 81 -15.86 11.11 -16.52
N LYS A 82 -15.69 12.31 -17.08
CA LYS A 82 -16.78 13.27 -17.32
C LYS A 82 -17.83 12.71 -18.29
N PRO A 83 -17.47 12.20 -19.48
CA PRO A 83 -18.41 11.47 -20.32
C PRO A 83 -19.10 10.31 -19.60
N MET A 84 -18.37 9.51 -18.81
CA MET A 84 -18.96 8.35 -18.13
C MET A 84 -20.03 8.77 -17.11
N ILE A 85 -19.86 9.90 -16.42
CA ILE A 85 -20.86 10.46 -15.50
C ILE A 85 -22.08 11.02 -16.25
N ALA A 86 -21.93 11.46 -17.49
CA ALA A 86 -23.07 11.89 -18.31
C ALA A 86 -23.90 10.70 -18.81
N TYR A 87 -23.25 9.59 -19.16
CA TYR A 87 -23.93 8.38 -19.67
C TYR A 87 -24.44 7.44 -18.56
N PHE A 88 -23.84 7.47 -17.37
CA PHE A 88 -24.19 6.61 -16.24
C PHE A 88 -24.44 7.44 -14.98
N GLU A 89 -25.23 6.91 -14.05
CA GLU A 89 -25.43 7.56 -12.75
C GLU A 89 -24.11 7.83 -12.01
N LYS A 90 -23.96 9.06 -11.51
CA LYS A 90 -22.76 9.55 -10.82
C LYS A 90 -22.32 8.64 -9.67
N LEU A 91 -23.26 8.16 -8.86
CA LEU A 91 -23.00 7.23 -7.75
C LEU A 91 -22.38 5.92 -8.22
N LYS A 92 -22.89 5.36 -9.33
CA LYS A 92 -22.40 4.11 -9.90
C LYS A 92 -20.95 4.26 -10.35
N VAL A 93 -20.62 5.37 -11.02
CA VAL A 93 -19.25 5.67 -11.49
C VAL A 93 -18.28 5.78 -10.33
N ILE A 94 -18.64 6.53 -9.28
CA ILE A 94 -17.81 6.71 -8.08
C ILE A 94 -17.58 5.36 -7.37
N THR A 95 -18.63 4.59 -7.10
CA THR A 95 -18.51 3.29 -6.42
C THR A 95 -17.64 2.30 -7.19
N SER A 96 -17.77 2.26 -8.52
CA SER A 96 -16.93 1.38 -9.34
C SER A 96 -15.48 1.85 -9.46
N LYS A 97 -15.23 3.17 -9.35
CA LYS A 97 -13.87 3.72 -9.24
C LYS A 97 -13.20 3.22 -7.97
N PHE A 98 -13.87 3.33 -6.81
CA PHE A 98 -13.36 2.80 -5.55
C PHE A 98 -13.13 1.28 -5.62
N ALA A 99 -14.11 0.52 -6.13
CA ALA A 99 -13.98 -0.93 -6.27
C ALA A 99 -12.77 -1.33 -7.13
N LEU A 100 -12.54 -0.62 -8.24
CA LEU A 100 -11.40 -0.88 -9.12
C LEU A 100 -10.06 -0.59 -8.42
N TYR A 101 -9.94 0.52 -7.70
CA TYR A 101 -8.72 0.84 -6.97
C TYR A 101 -8.43 -0.15 -5.85
N ILE A 102 -9.47 -0.60 -5.13
CA ILE A 102 -9.33 -1.68 -4.13
C ILE A 102 -8.82 -2.96 -4.79
N ILE A 103 -9.39 -3.38 -5.93
CA ILE A 103 -8.93 -4.58 -6.66
C ILE A 103 -7.47 -4.47 -7.07
N ILE A 104 -7.05 -3.33 -7.63
CA ILE A 104 -5.65 -3.11 -8.04
C ILE A 104 -4.72 -3.15 -6.83
N LEU A 105 -5.12 -2.51 -5.73
CA LEU A 105 -4.33 -2.48 -4.50
C LEU A 105 -4.20 -3.89 -3.92
N THR A 106 -5.29 -4.66 -3.82
CA THR A 106 -5.24 -6.06 -3.37
C THR A 106 -4.33 -6.91 -4.25
N TRP A 107 -4.43 -6.77 -5.58
CA TRP A 107 -3.55 -7.50 -6.50
C TRP A 107 -2.07 -7.12 -6.31
N PHE A 108 -1.78 -5.84 -6.16
CA PHE A 108 -0.42 -5.34 -5.90
C PHE A 108 0.14 -5.91 -4.59
N TYR A 109 -0.62 -5.87 -3.50
CA TYR A 109 -0.18 -6.42 -2.20
C TYR A 109 0.06 -7.93 -2.25
N LEU A 110 -0.81 -8.68 -2.93
CA LEU A 110 -0.62 -10.12 -3.12
C LEU A 110 0.68 -10.41 -3.88
N MET A 111 0.99 -9.63 -4.91
CA MET A 111 2.25 -9.77 -5.64
C MET A 111 3.47 -9.47 -4.74
N VAL A 112 3.43 -8.39 -3.96
CA VAL A 112 4.52 -8.07 -3.02
C VAL A 112 4.69 -9.16 -1.96
N PHE A 113 3.58 -9.68 -1.41
CA PHE A 113 3.60 -10.77 -0.43
C PHE A 113 4.22 -12.05 -0.99
N ILE A 114 3.86 -12.44 -2.21
CA ILE A 114 4.43 -13.60 -2.88
C ILE A 114 5.94 -13.39 -3.11
N LEU A 115 6.33 -12.23 -3.64
CA LEU A 115 7.75 -11.92 -3.90
C LEU A 115 8.58 -11.87 -2.62
N TYR A 116 8.02 -11.36 -1.52
CA TYR A 116 8.65 -11.35 -0.20
C TYR A 116 9.06 -12.75 0.27
N HIS A 117 8.24 -13.77 0.04
CA HIS A 117 8.57 -15.14 0.45
C HIS A 117 9.36 -15.92 -0.63
N VAL A 118 9.02 -15.75 -1.91
CA VAL A 118 9.58 -16.56 -2.99
C VAL A 118 11.04 -16.23 -3.28
N ILE A 119 11.42 -14.95 -3.26
CA ILE A 119 12.78 -14.52 -3.57
C ILE A 119 13.80 -15.10 -2.56
N PRO A 120 13.70 -14.84 -1.25
CA PRO A 120 14.66 -15.38 -0.30
C PRO A 120 14.64 -16.91 -0.28
N CYS A 121 13.48 -17.55 -0.47
CA CYS A 121 13.39 -19.01 -0.54
C CYS A 121 14.17 -19.62 -1.73
N ILE A 122 14.29 -18.91 -2.86
CA ILE A 122 15.04 -19.39 -4.03
C ILE A 122 16.53 -19.09 -3.89
N PHE A 123 16.89 -17.92 -3.37
CA PHE A 123 18.25 -17.39 -3.42
C PHE A 123 19.07 -17.61 -2.14
N THR A 124 18.43 -17.92 -1.01
CA THR A 124 19.09 -18.04 0.28
C THR A 124 18.83 -19.40 0.92
N SER A 125 19.78 -19.87 1.73
CA SER A 125 19.69 -21.16 2.40
C SER A 125 19.07 -21.09 3.80
N TYR A 126 19.05 -19.91 4.41
CA TYR A 126 18.56 -19.69 5.77
C TYR A 126 17.05 -19.49 5.87
N TYR A 127 16.39 -19.07 4.78
CA TYR A 127 15.01 -18.60 4.84
C TYR A 127 13.98 -19.72 4.97
N GLN A 128 13.16 -19.65 6.01
CA GLN A 128 11.99 -20.51 6.18
C GLN A 128 10.70 -19.68 6.18
N VAL A 129 9.66 -20.19 5.50
CA VAL A 129 8.37 -19.50 5.45
C VAL A 129 7.73 -19.51 6.84
N ASN A 130 7.59 -18.31 7.42
CA ASN A 130 6.98 -18.10 8.72
C ASN A 130 5.65 -17.33 8.60
N THR A 131 4.71 -17.62 9.50
CA THR A 131 3.39 -16.97 9.55
C THR A 131 3.39 -15.62 10.26
N PHE A 132 4.47 -15.27 10.98
CA PHE A 132 4.58 -13.97 11.67
C PHE A 132 4.55 -12.75 10.74
N SER A 133 4.83 -12.91 9.44
CA SER A 133 4.73 -11.83 8.46
C SER A 133 3.27 -11.46 8.11
N ILE A 134 2.31 -12.36 8.31
CA ILE A 134 0.92 -12.19 7.85
C ILE A 134 0.24 -10.98 8.53
N PRO A 135 0.28 -10.82 9.87
CA PRO A 135 -0.30 -9.65 10.54
C PRO A 135 0.31 -8.32 10.08
N TYR A 136 1.61 -8.32 9.77
CA TYR A 136 2.31 -7.15 9.24
C TYR A 136 1.74 -6.74 7.88
N PHE A 137 1.68 -7.67 6.92
CA PHE A 137 1.16 -7.40 5.58
C PHE A 137 -0.30 -6.99 5.59
N PHE A 138 -1.11 -7.61 6.46
CA PHE A 138 -2.52 -7.24 6.62
C PHE A 138 -2.69 -5.81 7.15
N ASN A 139 -1.88 -5.40 8.14
CA ASN A 139 -1.93 -4.05 8.68
C ASN A 139 -1.53 -3.00 7.66
N ILE A 140 -0.46 -3.23 6.90
CA ILE A 140 -0.01 -2.29 5.88
C ILE A 140 -1.02 -2.21 4.73
N PHE A 141 -1.66 -3.32 4.36
CA PHE A 141 -2.76 -3.31 3.39
C PHE A 141 -3.90 -2.36 3.82
N LEU A 142 -4.32 -2.42 5.10
CA LEU A 142 -5.33 -1.52 5.64
C LEU A 142 -4.86 -0.06 5.61
N ASP A 143 -3.61 0.20 5.97
CA ASP A 143 -3.02 1.54 5.91
C ASP A 143 -3.00 2.08 4.47
N GLY A 144 -2.72 1.20 3.51
CA GLY A 144 -2.75 1.54 2.10
C GLY A 144 -4.14 1.90 1.60
N ILE A 145 -5.20 1.25 2.10
CA ILE A 145 -6.58 1.62 1.81
C ILE A 145 -6.89 3.01 2.39
N ILE A 146 -6.47 3.30 3.62
CA ILE A 146 -6.66 4.61 4.24
C ILE A 146 -5.98 5.70 3.42
N LEU A 147 -4.70 5.49 3.06
CA LEU A 147 -3.94 6.44 2.24
C LEU A 147 -4.58 6.64 0.86
N MET A 148 -5.02 5.55 0.21
CA MET A 148 -5.75 5.60 -1.06
C MET A 148 -7.02 6.46 -0.93
N ILE A 149 -7.83 6.26 0.11
CA ILE A 149 -9.06 7.04 0.34
C ILE A 149 -8.73 8.52 0.52
N ILE A 150 -7.70 8.85 1.31
CA ILE A 150 -7.25 10.25 1.51
C ILE A 150 -6.89 10.87 0.16
N ILE A 151 -6.08 10.20 -0.66
CA ILE A 151 -5.66 10.69 -1.97
C ILE A 151 -6.86 10.89 -2.90
N LEU A 152 -7.73 9.88 -3.01
CA LEU A 152 -8.92 9.95 -3.84
C LEU A 152 -9.87 11.07 -3.42
N THR A 153 -9.87 11.45 -2.13
CA THR A 153 -10.76 12.48 -1.60
C THR A 153 -10.21 13.89 -1.78
N PHE A 154 -8.92 14.09 -1.54
CA PHE A 154 -8.33 15.44 -1.46
C PHE A 154 -7.67 15.91 -2.74
N ILE A 155 -7.21 15.01 -3.60
CA ILE A 155 -6.34 15.37 -4.72
C ILE A 155 -7.15 15.46 -6.00
N LYS A 156 -7.00 16.57 -6.73
CA LYS A 156 -7.62 16.76 -8.06
C LYS A 156 -6.56 16.76 -9.15
N ASP A 157 -7.02 16.68 -10.40
CA ASP A 157 -6.17 16.62 -11.61
C ASP A 157 -5.10 17.73 -11.66
N ARG A 158 -5.38 18.91 -11.10
CA ARG A 158 -4.44 20.06 -11.03
C ARG A 158 -3.36 19.97 -9.95
N GLN A 159 -3.54 19.11 -8.95
CA GLN A 159 -2.70 19.04 -7.74
C GLN A 159 -2.03 17.66 -7.58
N LYS A 160 -1.83 16.93 -8.68
CA LYS A 160 -1.28 15.57 -8.65
C LYS A 160 0.06 15.45 -7.91
N ALA A 161 0.94 16.45 -8.03
CA ALA A 161 2.21 16.44 -7.32
C ALA A 161 2.05 16.45 -5.78
N PHE A 162 0.93 16.96 -5.29
CA PHE A 162 0.63 16.99 -3.85
C PHE A 162 0.34 15.59 -3.27
N SER A 163 0.12 14.57 -4.11
CA SER A 163 -0.05 13.19 -3.66
C SER A 163 1.21 12.63 -3.00
N VAL A 164 2.37 13.05 -3.50
CA VAL A 164 3.67 12.67 -2.93
C VAL A 164 3.83 13.22 -1.51
N VAL A 165 3.25 14.39 -1.22
CA VAL A 165 3.27 14.97 0.14
C VAL A 165 2.54 14.06 1.13
N PHE A 166 1.44 13.43 0.74
CA PHE A 166 0.75 12.49 1.62
C PHE A 166 1.56 11.21 1.90
N ALA A 167 2.33 10.70 0.92
CA ALA A 167 3.26 9.60 1.19
C ALA A 167 4.40 10.03 2.12
N LEU A 168 4.94 11.24 1.94
CA LEU A 168 5.98 11.77 2.83
C LEU A 168 5.45 11.96 4.26
N LEU A 169 4.24 12.52 4.41
CA LEU A 169 3.60 12.67 5.72
C LEU A 169 3.35 11.31 6.39
N TYR A 170 2.93 10.30 5.62
CA TYR A 170 2.79 8.94 6.12
C TYR A 170 4.10 8.42 6.71
N ILE A 171 5.21 8.58 5.97
CA ILE A 171 6.52 8.10 6.41
C ILE A 171 7.03 8.86 7.63
N LEU A 172 6.90 10.20 7.64
CA LEU A 172 7.30 11.00 8.78
C LEU A 172 6.50 10.63 10.04
N PHE A 173 5.22 10.34 9.87
CA PHE A 173 4.37 9.93 10.98
C PHE A 173 4.70 8.53 11.49
N SER A 174 5.00 7.59 10.60
CA SER A 174 5.39 6.24 11.02
C SER A 174 6.73 6.23 11.75
N LEU A 175 7.72 7.00 11.28
CA LEU A 175 8.99 7.20 11.99
C LEU A 175 8.79 7.82 13.37
N TYR A 176 7.93 8.84 13.47
CA TYR A 176 7.61 9.46 14.77
C TYR A 176 6.90 8.49 15.72
N GLN A 177 6.02 7.63 15.20
CA GLN A 177 5.33 6.62 16.00
C GLN A 177 6.27 5.50 16.49
N GLU A 178 7.28 5.14 15.70
CA GLU A 178 8.32 4.18 16.11
C GLU A 178 9.08 4.69 17.34
N ASP A 179 9.28 6.01 17.48
CA ASP A 179 10.00 6.61 18.60
C ASP A 179 9.13 6.84 19.87
N GLN A 180 7.85 7.21 19.70
CA GLN A 180 7.01 7.65 20.83
C GLN A 180 5.95 6.65 21.32
N GLU A 181 5.79 5.50 20.66
CA GLU A 181 4.89 4.37 21.02
C GLU A 181 3.58 4.76 21.74
N SER A 182 2.92 5.83 21.28
CA SER A 182 1.76 6.41 21.99
C SER A 182 0.46 5.98 21.33
N ILE A 183 -0.36 5.24 22.09
CA ILE A 183 -1.70 4.79 21.67
C ILE A 183 -2.60 5.98 21.31
N LEU A 184 -2.42 7.14 21.94
CA LEU A 184 -3.20 8.34 21.61
C LEU A 184 -3.01 8.79 20.16
N ILE A 185 -1.78 8.65 19.64
CA ILE A 185 -1.46 9.03 18.26
C ILE A 185 -2.18 8.09 17.28
N PHE A 186 -2.29 6.80 17.61
CA PHE A 186 -3.02 5.81 16.81
C PHE A 186 -4.50 6.16 16.66
N TYR A 187 -5.12 6.69 17.72
CA TYR A 187 -6.52 7.14 17.66
C TYR A 187 -6.72 8.38 16.77
N ILE A 188 -5.69 9.13 16.41
CA ILE A 188 -5.82 10.27 15.50
C ILE A 188 -5.65 9.79 14.06
N ILE A 189 -4.56 9.06 13.80
CA ILE A 189 -4.26 8.46 12.50
C ILE A 189 -3.84 7.00 12.74
N PRO A 190 -4.67 6.03 12.34
CA PRO A 190 -4.42 4.64 12.68
C PRO A 190 -3.47 4.00 11.66
N LEU A 191 -2.20 4.42 11.70
CA LEU A 191 -1.11 3.79 10.95
C LEU A 191 -0.50 2.64 11.75
N TYR A 192 0.12 1.69 11.04
CA TYR A 192 0.87 0.60 11.65
C TYR A 192 2.15 1.09 12.31
N PHE A 193 2.39 0.60 13.53
CA PHE A 193 3.70 0.56 14.19
C PHE A 193 3.88 -0.79 14.91
N PRO A 194 5.12 -1.20 15.23
CA PRO A 194 5.41 -2.57 15.69
C PRO A 194 4.62 -3.02 16.94
N SER A 195 4.53 -2.17 17.96
CA SER A 195 3.84 -2.47 19.23
C SER A 195 2.32 -2.60 19.10
N ILE A 196 1.72 -2.12 17.99
CA ILE A 196 0.28 -2.24 17.71
C ILE A 196 -0.20 -3.65 17.41
N SER A 197 0.70 -4.52 16.97
CA SER A 197 0.37 -5.92 16.66
C SER A 197 -0.23 -6.67 17.86
N SER A 198 0.07 -6.22 19.08
CA SER A 198 -0.48 -6.71 20.33
C SER A 198 -1.85 -6.13 20.73
N PHE A 199 -2.29 -5.04 20.07
CA PHE A 199 -3.51 -4.32 20.44
C PHE A 199 -4.73 -4.92 19.72
N SER A 200 -5.57 -5.63 20.47
CA SER A 200 -6.73 -6.37 19.94
C SER A 200 -7.71 -5.50 19.14
N LEU A 201 -7.83 -4.21 19.48
CA LEU A 201 -8.76 -3.28 18.84
C LEU A 201 -8.16 -2.54 17.62
N ALA A 202 -6.91 -2.80 17.24
CA ALA A 202 -6.26 -2.09 16.13
C ALA A 202 -6.97 -2.31 14.78
N ILE A 203 -7.30 -3.56 14.46
CA ILE A 203 -7.96 -3.91 13.19
C ILE A 203 -9.38 -3.35 13.12
N PRO A 204 -10.28 -3.57 14.12
CA PRO A 204 -11.61 -2.95 14.12
C PRO A 204 -11.56 -1.44 13.94
N TYR A 205 -10.61 -0.77 14.59
CA TYR A 205 -10.48 0.68 14.52
C TYR A 205 -10.09 1.17 13.11
N LYS A 206 -9.12 0.52 12.46
CA LYS A 206 -8.77 0.79 11.05
C LYS A 206 -9.97 0.59 10.13
N MET A 207 -10.77 -0.46 10.34
CA MET A 207 -11.97 -0.72 9.55
C MET A 207 -13.03 0.39 9.69
N CYS A 208 -13.22 0.92 10.90
CA CYS A 208 -14.09 2.08 11.13
C CYS A 208 -13.60 3.31 10.36
N TYR A 209 -12.29 3.59 10.37
CA TYR A 209 -11.68 4.68 9.61
C TYR A 209 -11.88 4.53 8.10
N ILE A 210 -11.69 3.33 7.57
CA ILE A 210 -11.91 3.01 6.16
C ILE A 210 -13.37 3.27 5.79
N PHE A 211 -14.32 2.78 6.60
CA PHE A 211 -15.75 2.99 6.34
C PHE A 211 -16.13 4.47 6.38
N LEU A 212 -15.69 5.20 7.40
CA LEU A 212 -15.94 6.63 7.53
C LEU A 212 -15.33 7.42 6.36
N GLY A 213 -14.10 7.10 5.98
CA GLY A 213 -13.43 7.71 4.83
C GLY A 213 -14.15 7.44 3.50
N LEU A 214 -14.67 6.22 3.29
CA LEU A 214 -15.47 5.88 2.10
C LEU A 214 -16.77 6.69 2.06
N VAL A 215 -17.50 6.80 3.18
CA VAL A 215 -18.75 7.56 3.23
C VAL A 215 -18.50 9.05 2.95
N LEU A 216 -17.49 9.64 3.58
CA LEU A 216 -17.14 11.05 3.38
C LEU A 216 -16.70 11.33 1.94
N SER A 217 -15.89 10.44 1.37
CA SER A 217 -15.37 10.60 0.00
C SER A 217 -16.47 10.49 -1.05
N ILE A 218 -17.38 9.50 -0.92
CA ILE A 218 -18.55 9.39 -1.79
C ILE A 218 -19.43 10.63 -1.68
N LYS A 219 -19.72 11.08 -0.45
CA LYS A 219 -20.54 12.28 -0.23
C LYS A 219 -19.92 13.49 -0.91
N LYS A 220 -18.62 13.74 -0.68
CA LYS A 220 -17.89 14.86 -1.30
C LYS A 220 -17.97 14.80 -2.83
N MET A 221 -17.64 13.66 -3.43
CA MET A 221 -17.66 13.50 -4.89
C MET A 221 -19.07 13.66 -5.49
N LEU A 222 -20.14 13.35 -4.75
CA LEU A 222 -21.50 13.59 -5.20
C LEU A 222 -21.87 15.09 -5.21
N TYR A 223 -21.42 15.86 -4.21
CA TYR A 223 -21.70 17.30 -4.12
C TYR A 223 -20.82 18.16 -5.02
N GLU A 224 -19.62 17.71 -5.36
CA GLU A 224 -18.75 18.46 -6.27
C GLU A 224 -19.30 18.42 -7.71
N GLU A 225 -19.50 19.60 -8.33
CA GLU A 225 -19.69 19.71 -9.77
C GLU A 225 -18.37 19.30 -10.47
N ILE A 226 -18.46 18.35 -11.40
CA ILE A 226 -17.30 17.76 -12.14
C ILE A 226 -17.16 18.42 -13.50
#